data_AF-X1B958-F1
#
_entry.id   AF-X1B958-F1
#
_cell.length_a   1.000
_cell.length_b   1.000
_cell.length_c   1.000
_cell.angle_alpha   90.00
_cell.angle_beta   90.00
_cell.angle_gamma   90.00
#
_symmetry.space_group_name_H-M   'P 1'
#
loop_
_entity.id
_entity.type
_entity.pdbx_description
1 polymer ?
#
loop_
_entity_poly.entity_id
_entity_poly.type
_entity_poly.pdbx_seq_one_letter_code
_entity_poly.pdbx_strand_id
1 'polypeptide(L)'
;AGCWVTSAGLPVYFLGADRRRVVLNLWHGIPLKKIALLQKNVSKFTKMYFNQIFSKKYTAIITTSRIFIPIMAKSFGVEEKKIKVLGQPRNDLLWIKNDRKNILKSMYEHLPYYKKVILYAPTFRDDKGVTLFPFKDFNINKLNDFLEEQKIVIFIRSHKSSYIKNTLSKSKRIKFMNNDKIKDIMEILNIFDLLITDYSGIYIDYLLIQRPIIFLSNDNL
;
A
#
# COMPACT_ATOMS: atom_id res chain seq x y z
N ALA A 1 -12.74 -15.98 22.59
CA ALA A 1 -11.56 -16.18 21.72
C ALA A 1 -10.28 -16.04 22.54
N GLY A 2 -9.35 -16.99 22.45
CA GLY A 2 -8.06 -16.99 23.16
C GLY A 2 -6.93 -16.20 22.46
N CYS A 3 -7.11 -15.87 21.17
CA CYS A 3 -6.16 -15.09 20.37
C CYS A 3 -6.87 -13.95 19.64
N TRP A 4 -6.26 -12.76 19.60
CA TRP A 4 -6.70 -11.56 18.89
C TRP A 4 -5.63 -11.12 17.90
N VAL A 5 -6.03 -10.87 16.65
CA VAL A 5 -5.15 -10.39 15.57
C VAL A 5 -5.65 -9.03 15.10
N THR A 6 -4.76 -8.04 15.02
CA THR A 6 -5.07 -6.66 14.57
C THR A 6 -4.02 -6.17 13.57
N SER A 7 -4.37 -5.30 12.62
CA SER A 7 -3.43 -4.65 11.68
C SER A 7 -3.47 -3.12 11.75
N ALA A 8 -4.62 -2.56 12.14
CA ALA A 8 -4.82 -1.15 12.39
C ALA A 8 -5.77 -0.99 13.59
N GLY A 9 -5.40 -0.10 14.50
CA GLY A 9 -6.20 0.12 15.70
C GLY A 9 -5.98 -0.90 16.81
N LEU A 10 -6.48 -0.51 17.97
CA LEU A 10 -6.10 -1.04 19.25
C LEU A 10 -7.09 -2.16 19.64
N PRO A 11 -6.67 -3.42 19.77
CA PRO A 11 -7.55 -4.47 20.25
C PRO A 11 -7.60 -4.40 21.78
N VAL A 12 -7.88 -3.22 22.35
CA VAL A 12 -7.72 -3.04 23.80
C VAL A 12 -8.62 -1.96 24.42
N TYR A 13 -9.83 -1.77 23.92
CA TYR A 13 -10.81 -0.89 24.61
C TYR A 13 -11.54 -1.55 25.77
N PHE A 14 -11.28 -2.83 26.06
CA PHE A 14 -11.88 -3.50 27.22
C PHE A 14 -10.95 -3.44 28.45
N LEU A 15 -11.34 -2.60 29.41
CA LEU A 15 -10.98 -2.78 30.82
C LEU A 15 -11.47 -4.18 31.23
N GLY A 16 -10.57 -5.02 31.78
CA GLY A 16 -10.90 -6.41 32.14
C GLY A 16 -10.62 -7.48 31.08
N ALA A 17 -9.99 -7.15 29.94
CA ALA A 17 -9.53 -8.18 29.00
C ALA A 17 -8.54 -9.15 29.69
N ASP A 18 -8.86 -10.46 29.67
CA ASP A 18 -8.11 -11.52 30.34
C ASP A 18 -6.62 -11.50 29.97
N ARG A 19 -5.73 -11.52 30.99
CA ARG A 19 -4.27 -11.55 30.82
C ARG A 19 -3.76 -12.81 30.12
N ARG A 20 -4.59 -13.85 29.98
CA ARG A 20 -4.29 -15.10 29.27
C ARG A 20 -4.47 -15.03 27.76
N ARG A 21 -4.95 -13.89 27.21
CA ARG A 21 -5.16 -13.75 25.76
C ARG A 21 -3.85 -13.47 25.02
N VAL A 22 -3.69 -14.12 23.87
CA VAL A 22 -2.63 -13.79 22.91
C VAL A 22 -3.09 -12.62 22.05
N VAL A 23 -2.35 -11.51 22.05
CA VAL A 23 -2.65 -10.34 21.20
C VAL A 23 -1.50 -10.14 20.22
N LEU A 24 -1.76 -10.43 18.95
CA LEU A 24 -0.84 -10.28 17.83
C LEU A 24 -1.17 -9.00 17.04
N ASN A 25 -0.23 -8.07 16.97
CA ASN A 25 -0.36 -6.88 16.13
C ASN A 25 0.48 -7.04 14.85
N LEU A 26 -0.21 -7.12 13.72
CA LEU A 26 0.38 -7.24 12.38
C LEU A 26 0.98 -5.92 11.89
N TRP A 27 0.54 -4.80 12.46
CA TRP A 27 0.79 -3.47 11.91
C TRP A 27 0.36 -3.37 10.43
N HIS A 28 0.67 -2.26 9.75
CA HIS A 28 0.21 -2.01 8.37
C HIS A 28 1.37 -1.69 7.41
N GLY A 29 2.55 -2.24 7.67
CA GLY A 29 3.70 -2.19 6.77
C GLY A 29 4.94 -1.51 7.35
N ILE A 30 5.86 -1.11 6.48
CA ILE A 30 7.14 -0.51 6.89
C ILE A 30 6.92 0.92 7.39
N PRO A 31 7.50 1.30 8.54
CA PRO A 31 7.38 2.63 9.09
C PRO A 31 8.16 3.67 8.26
N LEU A 32 7.52 4.30 7.27
CA LEU A 32 8.11 5.42 6.50
C LEU A 32 8.04 6.76 7.22
N LYS A 33 7.11 6.92 8.17
CA LYS A 33 6.94 8.11 9.01
C LYS A 33 7.09 7.73 10.48
N LYS A 34 7.38 8.71 11.35
CA LYS A 34 7.40 8.47 12.80
C LYS A 34 6.00 8.02 13.28
N ILE A 35 5.94 6.94 14.04
CA ILE A 35 4.70 6.25 14.41
C ILE A 35 4.51 6.24 15.92
N ALA A 36 3.23 6.34 16.34
CA ALA A 36 2.78 6.23 17.72
C ALA A 36 3.59 7.14 18.66
N LEU A 37 4.32 6.58 19.63
CA LEU A 37 5.07 7.35 20.63
C LEU A 37 6.20 8.22 20.04
N LEU A 38 6.58 7.98 18.78
CA LEU A 38 7.58 8.77 18.05
C LEU A 38 6.98 9.95 17.27
N GLN A 39 5.66 10.08 17.16
CA GLN A 39 5.04 11.24 16.52
C GLN A 39 5.38 12.54 17.28
N LYS A 40 5.56 13.65 16.54
CA LYS A 40 5.72 14.97 17.16
C LYS A 40 4.42 15.36 17.88
N ASN A 41 4.52 16.05 19.00
CA ASN A 41 3.39 16.60 19.79
C ASN A 41 2.48 15.56 20.48
N VAL A 42 2.94 14.34 20.74
CA VAL A 42 2.18 13.40 21.59
C VAL A 42 2.27 13.84 23.06
N SER A 43 1.13 14.19 23.67
CA SER A 43 1.06 14.62 25.07
C SER A 43 1.60 13.55 26.03
N LYS A 44 2.13 13.96 27.19
CA LYS A 44 2.61 13.04 28.23
C LYS A 44 1.50 12.09 28.72
N PHE A 45 0.26 12.60 28.79
CA PHE A 45 -0.93 11.82 29.12
C PHE A 45 -1.23 10.74 28.06
N THR A 46 -1.18 11.09 26.77
CA THR A 46 -1.36 10.14 25.66
C THR A 46 -0.28 9.06 25.66
N LYS A 47 0.98 9.40 25.95
CA LYS A 47 2.06 8.40 26.10
C LYS A 47 1.80 7.45 27.26
N MET A 48 1.38 7.96 28.40
CA MET A 48 1.11 7.17 29.59
C MET A 48 -0.12 6.26 29.40
N TYR A 49 -1.19 6.78 28.81
CA TYR A 49 -2.37 6.02 28.40
C TYR A 49 -2.00 4.91 27.42
N PHE A 50 -1.17 5.23 26.42
CA PHE A 50 -0.75 4.27 25.42
C PHE A 50 0.06 3.10 26.02
N ASN A 51 1.00 3.42 26.91
CA ASN A 51 1.81 2.42 27.60
C ASN A 51 0.98 1.51 28.53
N GLN A 52 0.07 2.10 29.32
CA GLN A 52 -0.74 1.37 30.29
C GLN A 52 -1.75 0.43 29.61
N ILE A 53 -2.33 0.86 28.50
CA ILE A 53 -3.45 0.15 27.87
C ILE A 53 -2.99 -0.74 26.73
N PHE A 54 -1.96 -0.36 25.96
CA PHE A 54 -1.61 -1.08 24.73
C PHE A 54 -0.31 -1.85 24.86
N SER A 55 0.79 -1.19 25.20
CA SER A 55 2.13 -1.79 25.22
C SER A 55 2.21 -3.04 26.11
N LYS A 56 1.54 -2.98 27.26
CA LYS A 56 1.48 -4.12 28.20
C LYS A 56 0.66 -5.30 27.68
N LYS A 57 -0.32 -5.07 26.79
CA LYS A 57 -1.26 -6.11 26.35
C LYS A 57 -0.84 -6.82 25.06
N TYR A 58 0.08 -6.26 24.27
CA TYR A 58 0.63 -6.98 23.12
C TYR A 58 1.48 -8.17 23.55
N THR A 59 1.16 -9.35 23.04
CA THR A 59 1.99 -10.55 23.16
C THR A 59 3.12 -10.49 22.14
N ALA A 60 2.81 -10.13 20.90
CA ALA A 60 3.78 -9.97 19.82
C ALA A 60 3.35 -8.88 18.84
N ILE A 61 4.32 -8.23 18.23
CA ILE A 61 4.15 -7.27 17.14
C ILE A 61 5.03 -7.74 15.98
N ILE A 62 4.49 -7.86 14.78
CA ILE A 62 5.30 -8.30 13.64
C ILE A 62 6.01 -7.13 12.98
N THR A 63 7.12 -7.44 12.33
CA THR A 63 7.85 -6.52 11.46
C THR A 63 8.42 -7.28 10.24
N THR A 64 8.83 -6.52 9.23
CA THR A 64 9.38 -7.06 7.98
C THR A 64 10.89 -7.25 8.01
N SER A 65 11.61 -6.59 8.92
CA SER A 65 13.08 -6.67 8.98
C SER A 65 13.60 -6.47 10.40
N ARG A 66 14.74 -7.11 10.69
CA ARG A 66 15.49 -6.95 11.95
C ARG A 66 15.88 -5.49 12.21
N ILE A 67 16.15 -4.72 11.15
CA ILE A 67 16.50 -3.28 11.24
C ILE A 67 15.38 -2.47 11.92
N PHE A 68 14.12 -2.89 11.77
CA PHE A 68 12.98 -2.19 12.35
C PHE A 68 12.67 -2.60 13.79
N ILE A 69 13.33 -3.63 14.36
CA ILE A 69 13.09 -4.06 15.75
C ILE A 69 13.18 -2.91 16.75
N PRO A 70 14.29 -2.13 16.84
CA PRO A 70 14.40 -1.06 17.82
C PRO A 70 13.38 0.07 17.57
N ILE A 71 13.10 0.37 16.30
CA ILE A 71 12.14 1.41 15.90
C ILE A 71 10.72 1.01 16.33
N MET A 72 10.32 -0.22 16.04
CA MET A 72 8.99 -0.75 16.40
C MET A 72 8.84 -0.88 17.91
N ALA A 73 9.84 -1.43 18.60
CA ALA A 73 9.85 -1.53 20.06
C ALA A 73 9.64 -0.16 20.72
N LYS A 74 10.38 0.86 20.26
CA LYS A 74 10.25 2.24 20.75
C LYS A 74 8.91 2.89 20.37
N SER A 75 8.44 2.71 19.14
CA SER A 75 7.14 3.23 18.69
C SER A 75 5.97 2.68 19.50
N PHE A 76 6.03 1.39 19.84
CA PHE A 76 4.97 0.72 20.59
C PHE A 76 5.19 0.66 22.10
N GLY A 77 6.32 1.14 22.62
CA GLY A 77 6.64 1.10 24.05
C GLY A 77 6.77 -0.32 24.61
N VAL A 78 7.23 -1.27 23.80
CA VAL A 78 7.38 -2.69 24.17
C VAL A 78 8.85 -3.11 24.17
N GLU A 79 9.17 -4.21 24.84
CA GLU A 79 10.49 -4.84 24.75
C GLU A 79 10.74 -5.41 23.35
N GLU A 80 11.98 -5.34 22.86
CA GLU A 80 12.37 -5.84 21.54
C GLU A 80 12.04 -7.32 21.32
N LYS A 81 12.09 -8.15 22.38
CA LYS A 81 11.75 -9.58 22.30
C LYS A 81 10.30 -9.85 21.86
N LYS A 82 9.40 -8.86 22.01
CA LYS A 82 8.02 -8.92 21.53
C LYS A 82 7.89 -8.60 20.05
N ILE A 83 8.93 -8.06 19.42
CA ILE A 83 8.94 -7.80 17.98
C ILE A 83 9.37 -9.09 17.25
N LYS A 84 8.55 -9.55 16.31
CA LYS A 84 8.78 -10.79 15.55
C LYS A 84 8.99 -10.47 14.07
N VAL A 85 10.12 -10.88 13.51
CA VAL A 85 10.42 -10.69 12.09
C VAL A 85 9.77 -11.82 11.30
N LEU A 86 8.54 -11.58 10.85
CA LEU A 86 7.72 -12.58 10.15
C LEU A 86 7.26 -12.11 8.76
N GLY A 87 7.59 -10.88 8.36
CA GLY A 87 7.03 -10.27 7.16
C GLY A 87 5.64 -9.70 7.40
N GLN A 88 4.88 -9.53 6.32
CA GLN A 88 3.49 -9.08 6.36
C GLN A 88 2.63 -10.14 5.67
N PRO A 89 1.58 -10.69 6.32
CA PRO A 89 0.76 -11.75 5.71
C PRO A 89 0.16 -11.39 4.35
N ARG A 90 -0.15 -10.11 4.11
CA ARG A 90 -0.64 -9.64 2.80
C ARG A 90 0.35 -9.85 1.65
N ASN A 91 1.65 -9.97 1.96
CA ASN A 91 2.69 -10.15 0.96
C ASN A 91 2.75 -11.60 0.46
N ASP A 92 2.11 -12.54 1.15
CA ASP A 92 1.98 -13.93 0.68
C ASP A 92 1.21 -14.00 -0.65
N LEU A 93 0.27 -13.07 -0.86
CA LEU A 93 -0.49 -12.95 -2.11
C LEU A 93 0.40 -12.70 -3.34
N LEU A 94 1.59 -12.10 -3.15
CA LEU A 94 2.53 -11.84 -4.25
C LEU A 94 3.07 -13.13 -4.88
N TRP A 95 3.05 -14.23 -4.15
CA TRP A 95 3.58 -15.52 -4.58
C TRP A 95 2.49 -16.45 -5.15
N ILE A 96 1.22 -16.03 -5.13
CA ILE A 96 0.13 -16.78 -5.76
C ILE A 96 0.28 -16.69 -7.28
N LYS A 97 0.24 -17.85 -7.95
CA LYS A 97 0.30 -17.88 -9.42
C LYS A 97 -0.97 -17.25 -10.00
N ASN A 98 -0.82 -16.09 -10.61
CA ASN A 98 -1.91 -15.37 -11.25
C ASN A 98 -1.87 -15.53 -12.77
N ASP A 99 -3.03 -15.89 -13.34
CA ASP A 99 -3.24 -15.81 -14.79
C ASP A 99 -3.63 -14.38 -15.15
N ARG A 100 -2.62 -13.58 -15.53
CA ARG A 100 -2.77 -12.20 -15.99
C ARG A 100 -3.87 -12.06 -17.04
N LYS A 101 -3.97 -12.99 -18.00
CA LYS A 101 -4.91 -12.87 -19.12
C LYS A 101 -6.34 -13.07 -18.64
N ASN A 102 -6.58 -14.09 -17.82
CA ASN A 102 -7.92 -14.37 -17.28
C ASN A 102 -8.39 -13.29 -16.31
N ILE A 103 -7.51 -12.82 -15.41
CA ILE A 103 -7.82 -11.74 -14.46
C ILE A 103 -8.18 -10.45 -15.20
N LEU A 104 -7.39 -10.05 -16.19
CA LEU A 104 -7.68 -8.82 -16.92
C LEU A 104 -8.92 -8.94 -17.81
N LYS A 105 -9.19 -10.13 -18.38
CA LYS A 105 -10.41 -10.39 -19.16
C LYS A 105 -11.69 -10.34 -18.29
N SER A 106 -11.63 -10.75 -17.03
CA SER A 106 -12.78 -10.66 -16.13
C SER A 106 -13.12 -9.22 -15.72
N MET A 107 -12.13 -8.33 -15.73
CA MET A 107 -12.32 -6.91 -15.38
C MET A 107 -12.66 -6.02 -16.58
N TYR A 108 -12.17 -6.38 -17.76
CA TYR A 108 -12.27 -5.60 -18.99
C TYR A 108 -12.65 -6.46 -20.18
N GLU A 109 -13.82 -6.17 -20.76
CA GLU A 109 -14.40 -6.93 -21.88
C GLU A 109 -13.54 -6.87 -23.16
N HIS A 110 -12.92 -5.71 -23.42
CA HIS A 110 -12.10 -5.47 -24.61
C HIS A 110 -10.76 -4.82 -24.24
N LEU A 111 -9.74 -5.65 -24.03
CA LEU A 111 -8.35 -5.21 -23.97
C LEU A 111 -7.64 -5.50 -25.29
N PRO A 112 -6.93 -4.51 -25.88
CA PRO A 112 -6.10 -4.78 -27.04
C PRO A 112 -4.96 -5.72 -26.66
N TYR A 113 -4.36 -6.38 -27.65
CA TYR A 113 -3.17 -7.19 -27.42
C TYR A 113 -2.07 -6.36 -26.75
N TYR A 114 -1.43 -6.94 -25.74
CA TYR A 114 -0.39 -6.30 -24.95
C TYR A 114 0.80 -7.23 -24.76
N LYS A 115 2.00 -6.63 -24.73
CA LYS A 115 3.26 -7.28 -24.32
C LYS A 115 3.57 -7.01 -22.85
N LYS A 116 3.21 -5.82 -22.35
CA LYS A 116 3.45 -5.41 -20.96
C LYS A 116 2.22 -4.71 -20.36
N VAL A 117 2.04 -4.88 -19.06
CA VAL A 117 1.01 -4.17 -18.28
C VAL A 117 1.65 -3.42 -17.12
N ILE A 118 1.23 -2.17 -16.94
CA ILE A 118 1.81 -1.23 -15.98
C ILE A 118 0.72 -0.85 -14.98
N LEU A 119 1.06 -0.81 -13.70
CA LEU A 119 0.22 -0.20 -12.67
C LEU A 119 0.68 1.23 -12.43
N TYR A 120 -0.19 2.21 -12.59
CA TYR A 120 0.02 3.58 -12.15
C TYR A 120 -0.85 3.87 -10.92
N ALA A 121 -0.22 3.95 -9.75
CA ALA A 121 -0.86 4.13 -8.46
C ALA A 121 -0.36 5.41 -7.76
N PRO A 122 -0.83 6.61 -8.16
CA PRO A 122 -0.50 7.86 -7.49
C PRO A 122 -1.21 7.98 -6.12
N THR A 123 -0.59 8.69 -5.18
CA THR A 123 -1.24 9.01 -3.90
C THR A 123 -2.33 10.08 -4.06
N PHE A 124 -3.35 10.00 -3.20
CA PHE A 124 -4.34 11.06 -3.04
C PHE A 124 -3.72 12.28 -2.37
N ARG A 125 -4.12 13.48 -2.78
CA ARG A 125 -3.72 14.76 -2.18
C ARG A 125 -4.98 15.55 -1.84
N ASP A 126 -5.18 15.76 -0.54
CA ASP A 126 -6.44 16.25 0.07
C ASP A 126 -6.97 17.54 -0.58
N ASP A 127 -6.09 18.44 -1.05
CA ASP A 127 -6.50 19.79 -1.46
C ASP A 127 -6.48 20.06 -2.98
N LYS A 128 -6.00 19.12 -3.81
CA LYS A 128 -5.67 19.44 -5.22
C LYS A 128 -6.11 18.40 -6.23
N GLY A 129 -6.73 17.29 -5.85
CA GLY A 129 -6.98 16.18 -6.78
C GLY A 129 -5.68 15.60 -7.34
N VAL A 130 -5.80 14.67 -8.30
CA VAL A 130 -4.65 13.96 -8.88
C VAL A 130 -4.47 14.37 -10.33
N THR A 131 -3.31 14.97 -10.64
CA THR A 131 -2.85 15.17 -12.02
C THR A 131 -2.05 13.94 -12.44
N LEU A 132 -2.61 13.16 -13.36
CA LEU A 132 -1.92 12.02 -13.95
C LEU A 132 -0.94 12.51 -15.00
N PHE A 133 0.24 11.90 -15.05
CA PHE A 133 1.33 12.26 -15.97
C PHE A 133 1.64 13.77 -15.92
N PRO A 134 2.12 14.29 -14.76
CA PRO A 134 2.25 15.72 -14.52
C PRO A 134 3.46 16.36 -15.23
N PHE A 135 3.62 16.11 -16.52
CA PHE A 135 4.67 16.70 -17.35
C PHE A 135 4.13 17.98 -18.02
N LYS A 136 4.93 19.05 -18.05
CA LYS A 136 4.52 20.34 -18.66
C LYS A 136 4.18 20.20 -20.14
N ASP A 137 4.88 19.31 -20.83
CA ASP A 137 4.72 18.97 -22.25
C ASP A 137 3.88 17.70 -22.47
N PHE A 138 3.10 17.28 -21.45
CA PHE A 138 2.28 16.08 -21.55
C PHE A 138 1.31 16.17 -22.74
N ASN A 139 1.39 15.16 -23.61
CA ASN A 139 0.53 15.03 -24.77
C ASN A 139 -0.07 13.62 -24.80
N ILE A 140 -1.38 13.53 -24.61
CA ILE A 140 -2.11 12.24 -24.58
C ILE A 140 -2.04 11.47 -25.90
N ASN A 141 -1.95 12.16 -27.04
CA ASN A 141 -1.84 11.48 -28.33
C ASN A 141 -0.46 10.83 -28.48
N LYS A 142 0.62 11.56 -28.17
CA LYS A 142 1.98 10.99 -28.15
C LYS A 142 2.09 9.79 -27.20
N LEU A 143 1.47 9.88 -26.01
CA LEU A 143 1.43 8.75 -25.09
C LEU A 143 0.66 7.56 -25.68
N ASN A 144 -0.52 7.79 -26.27
CA ASN A 144 -1.30 6.73 -26.89
C ASN A 144 -0.55 6.04 -28.04
N ASP A 145 0.12 6.81 -28.90
CA ASP A 145 0.91 6.29 -30.02
C ASP A 145 2.04 5.40 -29.50
N PHE A 146 2.78 5.87 -28.48
CA PHE A 146 3.81 5.08 -27.82
C PHE A 146 3.26 3.79 -27.19
N LEU A 147 2.13 3.86 -26.49
CA LEU A 147 1.51 2.69 -25.88
C LEU A 147 1.02 1.68 -26.93
N GLU A 148 0.55 2.15 -28.08
CA GLU A 148 0.12 1.30 -29.20
C GLU A 148 1.31 0.58 -29.83
N GLU A 149 2.35 1.33 -30.20
CA GLU A 149 3.57 0.80 -30.80
C GLU A 149 4.24 -0.24 -29.89
N GLN A 150 4.40 0.09 -28.61
CA GLN A 150 5.04 -0.78 -27.63
C GLN A 150 4.11 -1.87 -27.08
N LYS A 151 2.82 -1.84 -27.45
CA LYS A 151 1.79 -2.78 -26.99
C LYS A 151 1.71 -2.82 -25.46
N ILE A 152 1.69 -1.65 -24.84
CA ILE A 152 1.64 -1.49 -23.39
C ILE A 152 0.21 -1.11 -22.97
N VAL A 153 -0.26 -1.63 -21.84
CA VAL A 153 -1.50 -1.17 -21.20
C VAL A 153 -1.17 -0.63 -19.81
N ILE A 154 -1.64 0.59 -19.53
CA ILE A 154 -1.52 1.22 -18.21
C ILE A 154 -2.85 1.09 -17.48
N PHE A 155 -2.80 0.53 -16.27
CA PHE A 155 -3.91 0.49 -15.33
C PHE A 155 -3.70 1.55 -14.26
N ILE A 156 -4.62 2.50 -14.16
CA ILE A 156 -4.59 3.55 -13.15
C ILE A 156 -5.42 3.10 -11.96
N ARG A 157 -4.80 3.05 -10.78
CA ARG A 157 -5.50 2.82 -9.52
C ARG A 157 -5.43 4.09 -8.68
N SER A 158 -6.56 4.76 -8.56
CA SER A 158 -6.71 5.97 -7.75
C SER A 158 -7.58 5.70 -6.53
N HIS A 159 -7.32 6.40 -5.43
CA HIS A 159 -8.21 6.33 -4.26
C HIS A 159 -9.57 6.98 -4.58
N LYS A 160 -10.64 6.39 -4.00
CA LYS A 160 -12.07 6.68 -4.27
C LYS A 160 -12.51 8.15 -4.23
N SER A 161 -11.71 9.05 -3.62
CA SER A 161 -12.03 10.49 -3.49
C SER A 161 -11.25 11.39 -4.45
N SER A 162 -10.45 10.83 -5.35
CA SER A 162 -9.54 11.62 -6.18
C SER A 162 -10.27 12.18 -7.39
N TYR A 163 -10.43 13.50 -7.44
CA TYR A 163 -10.78 14.18 -8.68
C TYR A 163 -9.57 14.11 -9.63
N ILE A 164 -9.74 13.43 -10.77
CA ILE A 164 -8.72 13.37 -11.82
C ILE A 164 -8.89 14.58 -12.71
N LYS A 165 -7.86 15.42 -12.78
CA LYS A 165 -7.91 16.70 -13.49
C LYS A 165 -7.90 16.57 -15.02
N ASN A 166 -7.27 15.52 -15.55
CA ASN A 166 -7.02 15.37 -16.99
C ASN A 166 -7.90 14.27 -17.58
N THR A 167 -8.53 14.55 -18.73
CA THR A 167 -9.39 13.59 -19.43
C THR A 167 -8.55 12.52 -20.14
N LEU A 168 -8.61 11.28 -19.64
CA LEU A 168 -7.96 10.10 -20.25
C LEU A 168 -8.94 9.16 -20.96
N SER A 169 -10.23 9.50 -20.97
CA SER A 169 -11.34 8.60 -21.32
C SER A 169 -11.30 8.04 -22.74
N LYS A 170 -10.56 8.66 -23.67
CA LYS A 170 -10.46 8.21 -25.07
C LYS A 170 -9.38 7.17 -25.33
N SER A 171 -8.52 6.86 -24.36
CA SER A 171 -7.44 5.89 -24.59
C SER A 171 -7.93 4.44 -24.59
N LYS A 172 -7.53 3.67 -25.60
CA LYS A 172 -7.76 2.22 -25.65
C LYS A 172 -6.82 1.45 -24.70
N ARG A 173 -5.69 2.05 -24.32
CA ARG A 173 -4.59 1.40 -23.59
C ARG A 173 -4.35 1.96 -22.19
N ILE A 174 -5.10 2.98 -21.78
CA ILE A 174 -5.11 3.48 -20.41
C ILE A 174 -6.49 3.14 -19.82
N LYS A 175 -6.51 2.35 -18.74
CA LYS A 175 -7.73 1.86 -18.10
C LYS A 175 -7.73 2.19 -16.62
N PHE A 176 -8.90 2.52 -16.08
CA PHE A 176 -9.07 2.68 -14.63
C PHE A 176 -9.33 1.32 -13.97
N MET A 177 -8.59 1.04 -12.90
CA MET A 177 -8.69 -0.16 -12.07
C MET A 177 -9.00 0.26 -10.63
N ASN A 178 -10.21 0.77 -10.44
CA ASN A 178 -10.68 1.24 -9.15
C ASN A 178 -11.29 0.09 -8.33
N ASN A 179 -11.80 0.40 -7.14
CA ASN A 179 -12.28 -0.62 -6.19
C ASN A 179 -13.51 -1.40 -6.67
N ASP A 180 -14.22 -0.93 -7.70
CA ASP A 180 -15.29 -1.67 -8.37
C ASP A 180 -14.76 -2.86 -9.19
N LYS A 181 -13.51 -2.78 -9.68
CA LYS A 181 -12.86 -3.86 -10.43
C LYS A 181 -12.08 -4.81 -9.53
N ILE A 182 -11.35 -4.26 -8.56
CA ILE A 182 -10.62 -5.06 -7.59
C ILE A 182 -10.48 -4.35 -6.26
N LYS A 183 -10.96 -5.03 -5.21
CA LYS A 183 -10.99 -4.49 -3.84
C LYS A 183 -9.58 -4.34 -3.27
N ASP A 184 -8.78 -5.41 -3.30
CA ASP A 184 -7.39 -5.40 -2.84
C ASP A 184 -6.43 -5.62 -4.00
N ILE A 185 -5.57 -4.62 -4.27
CA ILE A 185 -4.58 -4.72 -5.34
C ILE A 185 -3.51 -5.77 -5.06
N MET A 186 -3.26 -6.11 -3.79
CA MET A 186 -2.27 -7.11 -3.41
C MET A 186 -2.55 -8.47 -4.03
N GLU A 187 -3.82 -8.81 -4.26
CA GLU A 187 -4.24 -10.07 -4.90
C GLU A 187 -3.68 -10.25 -6.31
N ILE A 188 -3.41 -9.16 -7.02
CA ILE A 188 -2.94 -9.19 -8.41
C ILE A 188 -1.69 -8.36 -8.64
N LEU A 189 -1.06 -7.82 -7.59
CA LEU A 189 0.06 -6.90 -7.75
C LEU A 189 1.23 -7.52 -8.54
N ASN A 190 1.37 -8.85 -8.44
CA ASN A 190 2.35 -9.64 -9.18
C ASN A 190 2.04 -9.84 -10.68
N ILE A 191 0.93 -9.32 -11.20
CA ILE A 191 0.65 -9.36 -12.64
C ILE A 191 1.27 -8.17 -13.38
N PHE A 192 1.69 -7.10 -12.69
CA PHE A 192 2.20 -5.90 -13.34
C PHE A 192 3.70 -5.95 -13.61
N ASP A 193 4.13 -5.59 -14.80
CA ASP A 193 5.54 -5.58 -15.22
C ASP A 193 6.30 -4.34 -14.72
N LEU A 194 5.57 -3.27 -14.41
CA LEU A 194 6.10 -2.00 -13.91
C LEU A 194 5.11 -1.37 -12.94
N LEU A 195 5.62 -0.76 -11.87
CA LEU A 195 4.87 0.14 -11.01
C LEU A 195 5.30 1.59 -11.25
N ILE A 196 4.34 2.47 -11.55
CA ILE A 196 4.50 3.92 -11.49
C ILE A 196 3.78 4.40 -10.24
N THR A 197 4.47 5.12 -9.36
CA THR A 197 3.90 5.61 -8.10
C THR A 197 4.67 6.85 -7.62
N ASP A 198 4.35 7.34 -6.44
CA ASP A 198 5.01 8.47 -5.78
C ASP A 198 5.48 8.04 -4.38
N TYR A 199 4.73 8.33 -3.32
CA TYR A 199 5.09 8.02 -1.93
C TYR A 199 4.14 7.01 -1.28
N SER A 200 3.46 6.19 -2.09
CA SER A 200 2.53 5.17 -1.62
C SER A 200 3.25 3.96 -1.00
N GLY A 201 2.72 3.42 0.10
CA GLY A 201 3.27 2.20 0.72
C GLY A 201 3.32 0.98 -0.22
N ILE A 202 2.55 0.99 -1.32
CA ILE A 202 2.51 -0.11 -2.31
C ILE A 202 3.87 -0.39 -2.95
N TYR A 203 4.76 0.61 -3.10
CA TYR A 203 6.07 0.38 -3.71
C TYR A 203 6.92 -0.59 -2.87
N ILE A 204 6.75 -0.55 -1.54
CA ILE A 204 7.50 -1.41 -0.63
C ILE A 204 7.14 -2.86 -0.83
N ASP A 205 5.84 -3.15 -0.97
CA ASP A 205 5.38 -4.50 -1.22
C ASP A 205 5.80 -4.95 -2.63
N TYR A 206 5.78 -4.05 -3.61
CA TYR A 206 6.21 -4.34 -4.99
C TYR A 206 7.71 -4.61 -5.13
N LEU A 207 8.56 -4.04 -4.27
CA LEU A 207 10.00 -4.35 -4.25
C LEU A 207 10.28 -5.84 -4.03
N LEU A 208 9.38 -6.56 -3.34
CA LEU A 208 9.56 -7.99 -3.04
C LEU A 208 9.58 -8.87 -4.30
N ILE A 209 8.88 -8.46 -5.35
CA ILE A 209 8.84 -9.19 -6.63
C ILE A 209 9.92 -8.73 -7.62
N GLN A 210 10.83 -7.84 -7.19
CA GLN A 210 12.02 -7.40 -7.93
C GLN A 210 11.72 -6.88 -9.34
N ARG A 211 10.66 -6.08 -9.47
CA ARG A 211 10.27 -5.45 -10.73
C ARG A 211 10.53 -3.95 -10.73
N PRO A 212 10.70 -3.33 -11.91
CA PRO A 212 11.08 -1.92 -11.97
C PRO A 212 9.97 -1.02 -11.43
N ILE A 213 10.39 0.10 -10.82
CA ILE A 213 9.50 1.11 -10.23
C ILE A 213 9.93 2.47 -10.78
N ILE A 214 8.95 3.28 -11.20
CA ILE A 214 9.15 4.68 -11.56
C ILE A 214 8.46 5.54 -10.51
N PHE A 215 9.22 6.46 -9.93
CA PHE A 215 8.70 7.47 -9.02
C PHE A 215 8.37 8.75 -9.80
N LEU A 216 7.08 9.13 -9.83
CA LEU A 216 6.59 10.38 -10.39
C LEU A 216 6.07 11.28 -9.26
N SER A 217 6.96 12.02 -8.62
CA SER A 217 6.58 13.03 -7.65
C SER A 217 6.13 14.30 -8.38
N ASN A 218 4.91 14.76 -8.06
CA ASN A 218 4.38 16.03 -8.55
C ASN A 218 4.84 17.24 -7.70
N ASP A 219 5.91 17.03 -6.92
CA ASP A 219 6.52 18.02 -6.08
C ASP A 219 7.79 18.49 -6.80
N ASN A 220 7.84 19.78 -7.13
CA ASN A 220 9.15 20.41 -7.32
C ASN A 220 9.92 20.13 -6.02
N LEU A 221 11.04 19.41 -6.11
CA LEU A 221 12.04 19.40 -5.05
C LEU A 221 12.48 20.85 -4.74
#